data_AF-A0A1E4LG75-F1
#
_entry.id   AF-A0A1E4LG75-F1
#
_cell.length_a   1.000
_cell.length_b   1.000
_cell.length_c   1.000
_cell.angle_alpha   90.00
_cell.angle_beta   90.00
_cell.angle_gamma   90.00
#
_symmetry.space_group_name_H-M   'P 1'
#
loop_
_entity.id
_entity.type
_entity.pdbx_description
1 polymer ?
#
loop_
_entity_poly.entity_id
_entity_poly.type
_entity_poly.pdbx_seq_one_letter_code
_entity_poly.pdbx_strand_id
1 'polypeptide(L)'
;MELIKIGIDKLQPSQFYVNREKLNAIRCWAKDPEHFIVPILKHENELILLDGHTRLYMAKMLNIAEVYAYEDDSNNDIWTLRYHSSI
;
A
#
# COMPACT_ATOMS: atom_id res chain seq x y z
N MET A 1 -5.54 -15.05 5.94
CA MET A 1 -4.73 -13.88 5.53
C MET A 1 -3.28 -14.27 5.65
N GLU A 2 -2.57 -14.31 4.53
CA GLU A 2 -1.13 -14.60 4.48
C GLU A 2 -0.38 -13.27 4.28
N LEU A 3 0.74 -13.09 4.99
CA LEU A 3 1.60 -11.92 4.84
C LEU A 3 2.77 -12.28 3.93
N ILE A 4 2.94 -11.49 2.87
CA ILE A 4 4.09 -11.60 1.96
C ILE A 4 4.96 -10.35 2.08
N LYS A 5 6.27 -10.54 1.93
CA LYS A 5 7.23 -9.44 1.96
C LYS A 5 7.44 -8.90 0.54
N ILE A 6 7.29 -7.60 0.35
CA ILE A 6 7.31 -6.95 -0.98
C ILE A 6 8.19 -5.71 -0.92
N GLY A 7 9.00 -5.51 -1.97
CA GLY A 7 9.73 -4.27 -2.19
C GLY A 7 8.77 -3.10 -2.41
N ILE A 8 8.98 -1.98 -1.71
CA ILE A 8 8.11 -0.79 -1.80
C ILE A 8 8.03 -0.28 -3.25
N ASP A 9 9.11 -0.42 -4.00
CA ASP A 9 9.24 -0.03 -5.40
C ASP A 9 8.35 -0.85 -6.37
N LYS A 10 7.87 -2.03 -5.95
CA LYS A 10 6.95 -2.87 -6.72
C LYS A 10 5.47 -2.53 -6.49
N LEU A 11 5.17 -1.66 -5.51
CA LEU A 11 3.80 -1.31 -5.17
C LEU A 11 3.36 -0.05 -5.92
N GLN A 12 2.22 -0.12 -6.60
CA GLN A 12 1.59 1.00 -7.28
C GLN A 12 0.60 1.71 -6.35
N PRO A 13 0.88 2.94 -5.91
CA PRO A 13 -0.05 3.70 -5.07
C PRO A 13 -1.26 4.15 -5.91
N SER A 14 -2.46 3.76 -5.50
CA SER A 14 -3.72 4.23 -6.10
C SER A 14 -4.04 5.72 -5.82
N GLN A 15 -3.25 6.40 -4.99
CA GLN A 15 -3.49 7.78 -4.54
C GLN A 15 -2.21 8.63 -4.68
N PHE A 16 -2.39 9.88 -5.14
CA PHE A 16 -1.29 10.84 -5.37
C PHE A 16 -0.85 11.64 -4.15
N TYR A 17 -1.68 11.76 -3.12
CA TYR A 17 -1.45 12.66 -1.99
C TYR A 17 -1.32 11.91 -0.66
N VAL A 18 -0.57 12.46 0.30
CA VAL A 18 -0.52 11.98 1.68
C VAL A 18 -0.89 13.12 2.64
N ASN A 19 -1.58 12.79 3.73
CA ASN A 19 -1.98 13.77 4.73
C ASN A 19 -0.86 13.95 5.78
N ARG A 20 -0.44 15.20 6.00
CA ARG A 20 0.67 15.54 6.91
C ARG A 20 0.36 15.23 8.38
N GLU A 21 -0.87 15.41 8.83
CA GLU A 21 -1.27 15.11 10.22
C GLU A 21 -1.25 13.61 10.46
N LYS A 22 -1.77 12.82 9.51
CA LYS A 22 -1.67 11.35 9.54
C LYS A 22 -0.22 10.89 9.58
N LEU A 23 0.66 11.54 8.81
CA LEU A 23 2.08 11.22 8.80
C LEU A 23 2.72 11.48 10.17
N ASN A 24 2.42 12.61 10.80
CA ASN A 24 2.93 12.93 12.15
C ASN A 24 2.45 11.90 13.18
N ALA A 25 1.19 11.47 13.11
CA ALA A 25 0.66 10.44 14.01
C ALA A 25 1.37 9.09 13.83
N ILE A 26 1.61 8.67 12.58
CA ILE A 26 2.30 7.41 12.27
C ILE A 26 3.75 7.43 12.74
N ARG A 27 4.44 8.57 12.57
CA ARG A 27 5.85 8.75 12.91
C ARG A 27 6.16 8.55 14.40
N CYS A 28 5.17 8.67 15.29
CA CYS A 28 5.35 8.43 16.72
C CYS A 28 5.57 6.95 17.06
N TRP A 29 5.12 6.02 16.22
CA TRP A 29 5.14 4.59 16.54
C TRP A 29 5.72 3.69 15.44
N ALA A 30 5.55 4.02 14.16
CA ALA A 30 6.02 3.17 13.07
C ALA A 30 7.52 3.39 12.81
N LYS A 31 8.34 2.40 13.18
CA LYS A 31 9.81 2.46 13.04
C LYS A 31 10.38 1.26 12.28
N ASP A 32 9.86 0.07 12.57
CA ASP A 32 10.33 -1.18 12.00
C ASP A 32 9.43 -1.69 10.86
N PRO A 33 9.95 -2.48 9.90
CA PRO A 33 9.20 -3.03 8.76
C PRO A 33 7.86 -3.69 9.11
N GLU A 34 7.79 -4.34 10.28
CA GLU A 34 6.61 -5.05 10.80
C GLU A 34 5.42 -4.13 11.08
N HIS A 35 5.67 -2.82 11.25
CA HIS A 35 4.63 -1.80 11.41
C HIS A 35 3.97 -1.41 10.08
N PHE A 36 4.56 -1.82 8.96
CA PHE A 36 4.13 -1.49 7.61
C PHE A 36 3.47 -2.70 6.95
N ILE A 37 2.22 -2.96 7.35
CA ILE A 37 1.36 -3.99 6.75
C ILE A 37 0.31 -3.31 5.88
N VAL A 38 0.29 -3.61 4.58
CA VAL A 38 -0.59 -2.94 3.60
C VAL A 38 -1.47 -3.92 2.81
N PRO A 39 -2.74 -3.59 2.55
CA PRO A 39 -3.58 -4.35 1.63
C PRO A 39 -3.17 -4.07 0.18
N ILE A 40 -3.12 -5.14 -0.62
CA ILE A 40 -2.86 -5.05 -2.06
C ILE A 40 -3.93 -5.79 -2.85
N LEU A 41 -4.10 -5.35 -4.10
CA LEU A 41 -4.79 -6.07 -5.15
C LEU A 41 -3.76 -6.50 -6.19
N LYS A 42 -3.75 -7.78 -6.55
CA LYS A 42 -3.00 -8.26 -7.72
C LYS A 42 -3.86 -8.06 -8.95
N HIS A 43 -3.37 -7.30 -9.91
CA HIS A 43 -4.06 -7.09 -11.17
C HIS A 43 -3.05 -7.18 -12.32
N GLU A 44 -3.25 -8.16 -13.20
CA GLU A 44 -2.28 -8.51 -14.25
C GLU A 44 -0.87 -8.72 -13.67
N ASN A 45 0.09 -7.88 -14.05
CA ASN A 45 1.48 -7.92 -13.58
C ASN A 45 1.79 -6.85 -12.52
N GLU A 46 0.78 -6.13 -12.03
CA GLU A 46 0.94 -5.03 -11.08
C GLU A 46 0.42 -5.39 -9.69
N LEU A 47 1.03 -4.77 -8.67
CA LEU A 47 0.63 -4.89 -7.27
C LEU A 47 0.09 -3.54 -6.80
N ILE A 48 -1.23 -3.40 -6.78
CA ILE A 48 -1.89 -2.14 -6.48
C ILE A 48 -2.07 -2.00 -4.98
N LEU A 49 -1.54 -0.92 -4.39
CA LEU A 49 -1.77 -0.56 -3.01
C LEU A 49 -3.19 0.00 -2.84
N LEU A 50 -4.01 -0.69 -2.05
CA LEU A 50 -5.41 -0.31 -1.86
C LEU A 50 -5.60 0.75 -0.76
N ASP A 51 -4.86 0.63 0.33
CA ASP A 51 -4.86 1.56 1.46
C ASP A 51 -3.48 1.56 2.15
N GLY A 52 -3.27 2.50 3.06
CA GLY A 52 -2.02 2.61 3.80
C GLY A 52 -0.97 3.46 3.09
N HIS A 53 -1.32 4.31 2.12
CA HIS A 53 -0.39 5.19 1.39
C HIS A 53 0.45 6.06 2.32
N THR A 54 -0.12 6.54 3.43
CA THR A 54 0.66 7.32 4.42
C THR A 54 1.67 6.44 5.17
N ARG A 55 1.33 5.17 5.45
CA ARG A 55 2.25 4.21 6.05
C ARG A 55 3.37 3.85 5.06
N LEU A 56 3.04 3.55 3.81
CA LEU A 56 4.02 3.23 2.78
C LEU A 56 4.97 4.42 2.52
N TYR A 57 4.44 5.64 2.50
CA TYR A 57 5.24 6.85 2.38
C TYR A 57 6.19 7.02 3.57
N MET A 58 5.74 6.75 4.80
CA MET A 58 6.60 6.79 5.99
C MET A 58 7.71 5.72 5.92
N ALA A 59 7.41 4.50 5.46
CA ALA A 59 8.43 3.47 5.26
C ALA A 59 9.52 3.93 4.28
N LYS A 60 9.11 4.57 3.18
CA LYS A 60 10.03 5.17 2.22
C LYS A 60 10.89 6.28 2.83
N MET A 61 10.32 7.14 3.67
CA MET A 61 11.07 8.16 4.42
C MET A 61 12.09 7.58 5.41
N LEU A 62 11.84 6.37 5.94
CA LEU A 62 12.75 5.65 6.83
C LEU A 62 13.80 4.80 6.10
N ASN A 63 13.85 4.87 4.77
CA ASN A 63 14.70 4.01 3.92
C ASN A 63 14.44 2.51 4.13
N ILE A 64 13.21 2.13 4.48
CA ILE A 64 12.81 0.73 4.51
C ILE A 64 12.60 0.26 3.07
N ALA A 65 13.29 -0.82 2.68
CA ALA A 65 13.21 -1.34 1.32
C ALA A 65 11.98 -2.24 1.09
N GLU A 66 11.54 -2.94 2.13
CA GLU A 66 10.52 -3.98 2.04
C GLU A 66 9.46 -3.81 3.14
N VAL A 67 8.21 -4.08 2.79
CA VAL A 67 7.05 -4.03 3.69
C VAL A 67 6.29 -5.35 3.65
N TYR A 68 5.39 -5.55 4.60
CA TYR A 68 4.47 -6.67 4.58
C TYR A 68 3.19 -6.29 3.84
N ALA A 69 2.65 -7.22 3.06
CA ALA A 69 1.41 -7.04 2.36
C ALA A 69 0.52 -8.27 2.47
N TYR A 70 -0.79 -8.08 2.35
CA TYR A 70 -1.75 -9.15 2.17
C TYR A 70 -2.68 -8.83 1.00
N GLU A 71 -3.13 -9.87 0.32
CA GLU A 71 -4.12 -9.75 -0.75
C GLU A 71 -5.51 -9.52 -0.15
N ASP A 72 -6.19 -8.48 -0.62
CA ASP A 72 -7.52 -8.10 -0.19
C ASP A 72 -8.53 -8.34 -1.32
N ASP A 73 -9.24 -9.46 -1.22
CA ASP A 73 -10.25 -9.89 -2.19
C ASP A 73 -11.53 -9.05 -2.15
N SER A 74 -11.73 -8.22 -1.11
CA SER A 74 -12.98 -7.49 -0.88
C SER A 74 -13.22 -6.32 -1.86
N ASN A 75 -12.19 -5.93 -2.61
CA ASN A 75 -12.22 -4.75 -3.48
C ASN A 75 -12.11 -5.08 -4.98
N ASN A 76 -12.14 -6.37 -5.35
CA ASN A 76 -11.93 -6.79 -6.73
C ASN A 76 -13.03 -6.23 -7.67
N ASP A 77 -14.28 -6.19 -7.21
CA ASP A 77 -15.41 -5.74 -8.04
C ASP A 77 -15.37 -4.23 -8.35
N ILE A 78 -14.91 -3.40 -7.39
CA ILE A 78 -14.96 -1.94 -7.53
C ILE A 78 -13.83 -1.43 -8.44
N TRP A 79 -12.64 -2.02 -8.34
CA TRP A 79 -11.51 -1.67 -9.20
C TRP A 79 -11.67 -2.19 -10.63
N THR A 80 -12.19 -3.40 -10.80
CA THR A 80 -12.46 -3.96 -12.13
C THR A 80 -13.44 -3.08 -12.91
N LEU A 81 -14.50 -2.59 -12.25
CA LEU A 81 -15.49 -1.69 -12.88
C LEU A 81 -14.91 -0.33 -13.29
N ARG A 82 -14.02 0.27 -12.48
CA ARG A 82 -13.41 1.58 -12.79
C ARG A 82 -12.41 1.51 -13.95
N TYR A 83 -11.59 0.46 -14.01
CA TYR A 83 -10.60 0.32 -15.09
C TYR A 83 -11.24 -0.08 -16.43
N HIS A 84 -12.28 -0.94 -16.43
CA HIS A 84 -13.00 -1.27 -17.67
C HIS A 84 -13.87 -0.12 -18.23
N SER A 85 -14.20 0.88 -17.42
CA SER A 85 -14.94 2.08 -17.86
C SER A 85 -14.03 3.15 -18.48
N SER A 86 -12.73 2.91 -18.58
CA SER A 86 -11.73 3.86 -19.11
C SER A 86 -11.26 3.52 -20.54
N ILE A 87 -12.05 2.76 -21.30
CA ILE A 87 -11.83 2.45 -22.74
C ILE A 87 -12.92 3.13 -23.57
#